data_AF-A0A975WEN1-F1
#
_entry.id   AF-A0A975WEN1-F1
#
_cell.length_a   1.000
_cell.length_b   1.000
_cell.length_c   1.000
_cell.angle_alpha   90.00
_cell.angle_beta   90.00
_cell.angle_gamma   90.00
#
_symmetry.space_group_name_H-M   'P 1'
#
loop_
_entity.id
_entity.type
_entity.pdbx_description
1 polymer ?
#
loop_
_entity_poly.entity_id
_entity_poly.type
_entity_poly.pdbx_seq_one_letter_code
_entity_poly.pdbx_strand_id
1 'polypeptide(L)'
;MYAIYGPLKLILDVAFFIMIAHIIMSWLINFQVLNLRQPLVSQIWYGLNRLLEPIYRPIRNILPDTSPLDLAPLVAFIILISLRDFILPEMFGLI
;
A
#
# COMPACT_ATOMS: atom_id res chain seq x y z
N MET A 1 -10.37 -21.70 14.34
CA MET A 1 -10.41 -20.53 13.42
C MET A 1 -9.14 -19.68 13.46
N TYR A 2 -8.50 -19.48 14.62
CA TYR A 2 -7.28 -18.66 14.74
C TYR A 2 -6.09 -19.10 13.88
N ALA A 3 -5.94 -20.40 13.60
CA ALA A 3 -4.81 -20.92 12.83
C ALA A 3 -4.74 -20.39 11.37
N ILE A 4 -5.88 -20.04 10.77
CA ILE A 4 -5.95 -19.48 9.41
C ILE A 4 -6.04 -17.95 9.46
N TYR A 5 -6.84 -17.42 10.39
CA TYR A 5 -7.00 -15.97 10.57
C TYR A 5 -5.67 -15.27 10.85
N GLY A 6 -4.83 -15.82 11.75
CA GLY A 6 -3.57 -15.19 12.16
C GLY A 6 -2.61 -14.95 10.99
N PRO A 7 -2.24 -15.98 10.20
CA PRO A 7 -1.37 -15.80 9.03
C PRO A 7 -1.93 -14.84 7.98
N LEU A 8 -3.24 -14.89 7.71
CA LEU A 8 -3.87 -13.96 6.76
C LEU A 8 -3.80 -12.52 7.25
N LYS A 9 -4.13 -12.30 8.52
CA LYS A 9 -4.02 -10.98 9.15
C LYS A 9 -2.58 -10.47 9.11
N LEU A 10 -1.60 -11.32 9.39
CA LEU A 10 -0.18 -10.98 9.33
C LEU A 10 0.23 -10.49 7.93
N ILE A 11 -0.23 -11.16 6.87
CA ILE A 11 0.05 -10.73 5.49
C ILE A 11 -0.54 -9.35 5.21
N LEU A 12 -1.79 -9.11 5.63
CA LEU A 12 -2.43 -7.80 5.48
C LEU A 12 -1.74 -6.71 6.32
N ASP A 13 -1.27 -7.03 7.52
CA ASP A 13 -0.50 -6.11 8.37
C ASP A 13 0.85 -5.75 7.72
N VAL A 14 1.54 -6.71 7.11
CA VAL A 14 2.78 -6.46 6.36
C VAL A 14 2.51 -5.59 5.14
N ALA A 15 1.47 -5.91 4.36
CA ALA A 15 1.06 -5.09 3.22
C ALA A 15 0.73 -3.66 3.66
N PHE A 16 0.06 -3.51 4.81
CA PHE A 16 -0.29 -2.20 5.37
C PHE A 16 0.94 -1.38 5.70
N PHE A 17 1.92 -2.00 6.35
CA PHE A 17 3.19 -1.34 6.65
C PHE A 17 3.95 -0.92 5.40
N ILE A 18 4.03 -1.79 4.37
CA ILE A 18 4.69 -1.48 3.09
C ILE A 18 4.01 -0.30 2.40
N MET A 19 2.68 -0.27 2.39
CA MET A 19 1.92 0.83 1.80
C MET A 19 2.10 2.14 2.57
N ILE A 20 2.11 2.11 3.90
CA ILE A 20 2.45 3.27 4.73
C ILE A 20 3.86 3.78 4.38
N ALA A 21 4.84 2.89 4.28
CA ALA A 21 6.20 3.27 3.92
C ALA A 21 6.27 3.94 2.54
N HIS A 22 5.53 3.42 1.55
CA HIS A 22 5.43 4.02 0.21
C HIS A 22 4.78 5.41 0.23
N ILE A 23 3.65 5.57 0.94
CA ILE A 23 2.95 6.87 1.07
C ILE A 23 3.85 7.91 1.75
N ILE A 24 4.51 7.55 2.85
CA ILE A 24 5.44 8.43 3.55
C ILE A 24 6.60 8.81 2.62
N MET A 25 7.24 7.83 1.96
CA MET A 25 8.32 8.09 1.00
C MET A 25 7.86 9.02 -0.13
N SER A 26 6.65 8.82 -0.65
CA SER A 26 6.06 9.68 -1.68
C SER A 26 5.96 11.13 -1.22
N TRP A 27 5.45 11.39 -0.02
CA TRP A 27 5.40 12.75 0.55
C TRP A 27 6.78 13.32 0.80
N LEU A 28 7.71 12.55 1.37
CA LEU A 28 9.06 13.02 1.64
C LEU A 28 9.81 13.39 0.35
N ILE A 29 9.62 12.65 -0.74
CA ILE A 29 10.21 12.97 -2.05
C ILE A 29 9.51 14.20 -2.65
N ASN A 30 8.18 14.25 -2.65
CA ASN A 30 7.41 15.37 -3.22
C ASN A 30 7.73 16.70 -2.52
N PHE A 31 7.83 16.69 -1.19
CA PHE A 31 8.22 17.87 -0.40
C PHE A 31 9.73 18.14 -0.40
N GLN A 32 10.50 17.48 -1.26
CA GLN A 32 11.95 17.66 -1.40
C GLN A 32 12.75 17.40 -0.11
N VAL A 33 12.20 16.63 0.84
CA VAL A 33 12.89 16.19 2.06
C VAL A 33 13.89 15.08 1.75
N LEU A 34 13.50 14.15 0.86
CA LEU A 34 14.36 13.08 0.37
C LEU A 34 14.71 13.27 -1.11
N ASN A 35 15.97 13.03 -1.45
CA ASN A 35 16.46 13.21 -2.82
C ASN A 35 16.69 11.86 -3.50
N LEU A 36 15.96 11.61 -4.60
CA LEU A 36 16.10 10.40 -5.42
C LEU A 36 17.48 10.24 -6.11
N ARG A 37 18.33 11.27 -6.11
CA ARG A 37 19.72 11.15 -6.57
C ARG A 37 20.59 10.34 -5.60
N GLN A 38 20.16 10.19 -4.35
CA GLN A 38 20.88 9.39 -3.37
C GLN A 38 20.61 7.89 -3.63
N PRO A 39 21.65 7.05 -3.82
CA PRO A 39 21.46 5.65 -4.20
C PRO A 39 20.52 4.89 -3.27
N LEU A 40 20.66 5.05 -1.95
CA LEU A 40 19.83 4.39 -0.96
C LEU A 40 18.34 4.76 -1.09
N VAL A 41 18.03 6.06 -1.19
CA VAL A 41 16.64 6.56 -1.33
C VAL A 41 16.03 6.02 -2.61
N SER A 42 16.77 6.07 -3.72
CA SER A 42 16.31 5.55 -5.01
C SER A 42 16.04 4.05 -4.98
N GLN A 43 16.91 3.26 -4.34
CA GLN A 43 16.75 1.81 -4.24
C GLN A 43 15.51 1.45 -3.43
N ILE A 44 15.29 2.12 -2.29
CA ILE A 44 14.09 1.92 -1.47
C ILE A 44 12.85 2.33 -2.26
N TRP A 45 12.86 3.50 -2.91
CA TRP A 45 11.74 3.99 -3.70
C TRP A 45 11.38 3.03 -4.85
N TYR A 46 12.36 2.58 -5.63
CA TYR A 46 12.12 1.64 -6.72
C TYR A 46 11.71 0.26 -6.21
N GLY A 47 12.27 -0.20 -5.08
CA GLY A 47 11.86 -1.44 -4.42
C GLY A 47 10.40 -1.41 -4.01
N LEU A 48 9.96 -0.36 -3.31
CA LEU A 48 8.58 -0.17 -2.91
C LEU A 48 7.64 -0.09 -4.11
N ASN A 49 7.97 0.72 -5.12
CA ASN A 49 7.14 0.81 -6.33
C ASN A 49 7.04 -0.54 -7.04
N ARG A 50 8.15 -1.27 -7.20
CA ARG A 50 8.12 -2.58 -7.87
C ARG A 50 7.25 -3.61 -7.12
N LEU A 51 7.26 -3.58 -5.80
CA LEU A 51 6.41 -4.45 -4.97
C LEU A 51 4.93 -4.09 -5.09
N LEU A 52 4.61 -2.80 -5.19
CA LEU A 52 3.24 -2.29 -5.16
C LEU A 52 2.61 -2.13 -6.55
N GLU A 53 3.41 -2.02 -7.61
CA GLU A 53 2.96 -1.83 -9.00
C GLU A 53 1.94 -2.89 -9.46
N PRO A 54 2.07 -4.20 -9.13
CA PRO A 54 1.06 -5.19 -9.49
C PRO A 54 -0.33 -4.90 -8.91
N ILE A 55 -0.38 -4.18 -7.78
CA ILE A 55 -1.62 -3.78 -7.10
C ILE A 55 -2.08 -2.40 -7.60
N TYR A 56 -1.16 -1.46 -7.75
CA TYR A 56 -1.49 -0.08 -8.13
C TYR A 56 -1.86 0.06 -9.60
N ARG A 57 -1.21 -0.66 -10.51
CA ARG A 57 -1.49 -0.60 -11.95
C ARG A 57 -2.95 -0.94 -12.30
N PRO A 58 -3.54 -2.06 -11.84
CA PRO A 58 -4.94 -2.34 -12.15
C PRO A 58 -5.89 -1.29 -11.56
N ILE A 59 -5.59 -0.78 -10.36
CA ILE A 59 -6.39 0.29 -9.73
C ILE A 59 -6.32 1.57 -10.57
N ARG A 60 -5.13 1.96 -11.04
CA ARG A 60 -4.95 3.14 -11.88
C ARG A 60 -5.71 3.04 -13.20
N ASN A 61 -5.81 1.84 -13.78
CA ASN A 61 -6.58 1.63 -15.02
C ASN A 61 -8.10 1.75 -14.83
N ILE A 62 -8.60 1.60 -13.60
CA ILE A 62 -10.02 1.73 -13.27
C ILE A 62 -10.36 3.17 -12.89
N LEU A 63 -9.40 3.87 -12.28
CA LEU A 63 -9.58 5.27 -11.92
C LEU A 63 -9.63 6.16 -13.18
N PRO A 64 -10.44 7.24 -13.16
CA PRO A 64 -10.35 8.27 -14.19
C PRO A 64 -8.95 8.89 -14.19
N ASP A 65 -8.57 9.58 -15.27
CA ASP A 65 -7.25 10.22 -15.36
C ASP A 65 -7.07 11.27 -14.24
N THR A 66 -6.31 10.92 -13.19
CA THR A 66 -6.12 11.76 -11.99
C THR A 66 -4.94 12.73 -12.08
N SER A 67 -4.47 13.09 -13.28
CA SER A 67 -3.35 14.04 -13.43
C SER A 67 -3.56 15.31 -12.57
N PRO A 68 -2.56 15.78 -11.79
CA PRO A 68 -1.17 15.31 -11.62
C PRO A 68 -0.93 14.35 -10.44
N LEU A 69 -1.97 13.92 -9.73
CA LEU A 69 -1.84 13.13 -8.49
C LEU A 69 -2.18 11.66 -8.73
N ASP A 70 -1.26 10.76 -8.38
CA ASP A 70 -1.56 9.32 -8.41
C ASP A 70 -2.42 8.96 -7.19
N LEU A 71 -3.72 8.74 -7.42
CA LEU A 71 -4.66 8.32 -6.38
C LEU A 71 -4.67 6.81 -6.13
N ALA A 72 -4.01 6.02 -6.99
CA ALA A 72 -4.00 4.56 -6.87
C ALA A 72 -3.50 4.07 -5.48
N PRO A 73 -2.42 4.64 -4.88
CA PRO A 73 -1.98 4.23 -3.54
C PRO A 73 -3.04 4.44 -2.47
N LEU A 74 -3.79 5.55 -2.52
CA LEU A 74 -4.84 5.86 -1.55
C LEU A 74 -6.01 4.87 -1.66
N VAL A 75 -6.46 4.61 -2.89
CA VAL A 75 -7.55 3.66 -3.14
C VAL A 75 -7.16 2.25 -2.72
N ALA A 76 -5.96 1.82 -3.08
CA ALA A 76 -5.41 0.55 -2.62
C ALA A 76 -5.37 0.46 -1.09
N PHE A 77 -5.05 1.57 -0.41
CA PHE A 77 -4.92 1.60 1.04
C PHE A 77 -6.28 1.43 1.72
N ILE A 78 -7.32 2.07 1.18
CA ILE A 78 -8.70 1.92 1.64
C ILE A 78 -9.18 0.48 1.45
N ILE A 79 -8.91 -0.13 0.30
CA ILE A 79 -9.24 -1.53 0.03
C ILE A 79 -8.55 -2.44 1.05
N LEU A 80 -7.25 -2.20 1.31
CA LEU A 80 -6.49 -2.99 2.25
C LEU A 80 -7.03 -2.88 3.68
N ILE A 81 -7.34 -1.67 4.16
CA ILE A 81 -7.96 -1.47 5.49
C ILE A 81 -9.31 -2.17 5.56
N SER A 82 -10.12 -2.04 4.50
CA SER A 82 -11.43 -2.70 4.42
C SER A 82 -11.28 -4.23 4.54
N LEU A 83 -10.29 -4.81 3.86
CA LEU A 83 -10.00 -6.24 3.94
C LEU A 83 -9.52 -6.65 5.33
N ARG A 84 -8.64 -5.86 5.95
CA ARG A 84 -7.97 -6.20 7.20
C ARG A 84 -8.84 -6.03 8.43
N ASP A 85 -9.56 -4.92 8.53
CA ASP A 85 -10.21 -4.49 9.76
C ASP A 85 -11.72 -4.76 9.77
N PHE A 86 -12.31 -4.99 8.60
CA PHE A 86 -13.75 -5.28 8.47
C PHE A 86 -13.98 -6.68 7.89
N ILE A 87 -13.54 -6.95 6.66
CA ILE A 87 -13.93 -8.18 5.94
C ILE A 87 -13.32 -9.44 6.58
N LEU A 88 -12.01 -9.44 6.85
CA LEU A 88 -11.33 -10.62 7.40
C LEU A 88 -11.89 -11.01 8.78
N PRO A 89 -12.03 -10.10 9.76
CA PRO A 89 -12.60 -10.46 11.06
C PRO A 89 -14.05 -10.99 10.97
N GLU A 90 -14.90 -10.35 10.16
CA GLU A 90 -16.30 -10.76 9.92
C GLU A 90 -16.39 -12.18 9.34
N MET A 91 -15.55 -12.51 8.35
CA MET A 91 -15.49 -13.86 7.75
C MET A 91 -15.15 -14.97 8.77
N PHE A 92 -14.47 -14.61 9.86
CA PHE A 92 -14.10 -15.55 10.92
C PHE A 92 -14.97 -15.45 12.18
N GLY A 93 -16.02 -14.62 12.17
CA GLY A 93 -16.95 -14.42 13.29
C GLY A 93 -16.26 -13.81 14.52
N LEU A 94 -15.28 -12.92 14.30
CA LEU A 94 -14.52 -12.26 15.37
C LEU A 94 -15.06 -10.87 15.74
N ILE A 95 -16.07 -10.39 15.02
CA ILE A 95 -16.82 -9.16 15.26
C ILE A 95 -18.30 -9.49 15.06
#